data_AF-A0A9W2WSM8-F1
#
_entry.id   AF-A0A9W2WSM8-F1
#
_cell.length_a   1.000
_cell.length_b   1.000
_cell.length_c   1.000
_cell.angle_alpha   90.00
_cell.angle_beta   90.00
_cell.angle_gamma   90.00
#
_symmetry.space_group_name_H-M   'P 1'
#
loop_
_entity.id
_entity.type
_entity.pdbx_description
1 polymer ?
#
loop_
_entity_poly.entity_id
_entity_poly.type
_entity_poly.pdbx_seq_one_letter_code
_entity_poly.pdbx_strand_id
1 'polypeptide(L)'
;MGDMGRVAKACGCPLYWKGPLFCGAGGERTGSVSVHKFVAMWRKVLQSCHDDAAKFVHLLMSPGGNSLAQEDFIPFLQDVVNTHPGLAFLKEASEFHSRYITTVIQRIFYTVNRSWSGRITCAELRRSTFLQNVALLEDEVDINQLTEFFSYEHFYVIYCKFWELDTDHDLLIDAQDLARHNDHAISTKMIERVFSGAVTRGKKVQKEGKISYADFVWFLISEEDKKTPTSIEYWFRCMDLDGDGVLSMFELEYFYEEQCRRLDSMAVEALPFEDCLCQMLDLVKPQSEGRITLHDLKRCKLANVFFDTFFNIEKYLDHEQREQISLFRESESEGPELSDWERYAAEEYDILVAEEAMGEPWEDGYEAELSPVDQKLSALRSPLAQRPFFEVPTGLGAVELYEYERGGDDLPPS
;
A
#
# COMPACT_ATOMS: atom_id res chain seq x y z
N MET A 1 9.91 5.15 -28.61
CA MET A 1 10.34 4.75 -27.25
C MET A 1 11.26 3.52 -27.23
N GLY A 2 11.15 2.58 -28.18
CA GLY A 2 11.95 1.33 -28.19
C GLY A 2 13.47 1.48 -28.05
N ASP A 3 14.06 2.56 -28.57
CA ASP A 3 15.51 2.81 -28.44
C ASP A 3 15.94 3.40 -27.08
N MET A 4 14.99 3.89 -26.28
CA MET A 4 15.29 4.66 -25.07
C MET A 4 15.93 3.83 -23.96
N GLY A 5 15.77 2.50 -23.96
CA GLY A 5 16.50 1.62 -23.03
C GLY A 5 18.02 1.68 -23.27
N ARG A 6 18.46 1.72 -24.53
CA ARG A 6 19.89 1.89 -24.86
C ARG A 6 20.39 3.29 -24.46
N VAL A 7 19.54 4.30 -24.62
CA VAL A 7 19.83 5.68 -24.21
C VAL A 7 19.97 5.78 -22.68
N ALA A 8 19.08 5.18 -21.91
CA ALA A 8 19.17 5.13 -20.44
C ALA A 8 20.50 4.53 -19.98
N LYS A 9 20.89 3.38 -20.54
CA LYS A 9 22.18 2.75 -20.27
C LYS A 9 23.37 3.64 -20.66
N ALA A 10 23.32 4.32 -21.81
CA ALA A 10 24.36 5.26 -22.22
C ALA A 10 24.47 6.49 -21.32
N CYS A 11 23.39 6.89 -20.66
CA CYS A 11 23.34 7.93 -19.64
C CYS A 11 23.80 7.46 -18.25
N GLY A 12 24.03 6.16 -18.06
CA GLY A 12 24.33 5.58 -16.75
C GLY A 12 23.13 5.57 -15.80
N CYS A 13 21.91 5.53 -16.33
CA CYS A 13 20.67 5.47 -15.56
C CYS A 13 20.07 4.05 -15.59
N PRO A 14 19.30 3.65 -14.56
CA PRO A 14 18.50 2.42 -14.59
C PRO A 14 17.56 2.36 -15.80
N LEU A 15 17.21 1.15 -16.26
CA LEU A 15 16.42 0.96 -17.47
C LEU A 15 15.10 1.75 -17.46
N TYR A 16 14.38 1.76 -16.35
CA TYR A 16 13.07 2.40 -16.21
C TYR A 16 13.13 3.94 -16.14
N TRP A 17 14.32 4.54 -16.22
CA TRP A 17 14.45 5.97 -16.50
C TRP A 17 14.20 6.30 -17.97
N LYS A 18 14.05 5.30 -18.85
CA LYS A 18 13.77 5.50 -20.29
C LYS A 18 12.54 6.36 -20.57
N GLY A 19 11.46 6.19 -19.80
CA GLY A 19 10.27 7.05 -19.85
C GLY A 19 10.55 8.50 -19.46
N PRO A 20 11.02 8.75 -18.22
CA PRO A 20 11.49 10.05 -17.76
C PRO A 20 12.41 10.79 -18.73
N LEU A 21 13.43 10.09 -19.26
CA LEU A 21 14.38 10.65 -20.22
C LEU A 21 13.72 11.06 -21.54
N PHE A 22 12.77 10.24 -22.03
CA PHE A 22 12.03 10.52 -23.25
C PHE A 22 11.09 11.72 -23.08
N CYS A 23 10.35 11.77 -21.97
CA CYS A 23 9.42 12.85 -21.65
C CYS A 23 10.16 14.17 -21.35
N GLY A 24 11.24 14.14 -20.59
CA GLY A 24 12.08 15.31 -20.30
C GLY A 24 12.74 15.91 -21.55
N ALA A 25 13.07 15.09 -22.55
CA ALA A 25 13.51 15.57 -23.86
C ALA A 25 12.34 16.01 -24.77
N GLY A 26 11.11 15.98 -24.26
CA GLY A 26 9.88 16.37 -24.96
C GLY A 26 9.53 15.46 -26.14
N GLY A 27 9.84 14.16 -26.03
CA GLY A 27 9.57 13.16 -27.05
C GLY A 27 8.09 12.80 -27.19
N GLU A 28 7.31 12.94 -26.12
CA GLU A 28 5.87 12.68 -26.13
C GLU A 28 5.12 13.52 -27.16
N ARG A 29 5.52 14.80 -27.32
CA ARG A 29 4.90 15.73 -28.29
C ARG A 29 5.17 15.38 -29.76
N THR A 30 6.26 14.65 -30.03
CA THR A 30 6.76 14.41 -31.40
C THR A 30 6.86 12.93 -31.75
N GLY A 31 6.54 12.02 -30.82
CA GLY A 31 6.74 10.57 -30.94
C GLY A 31 8.21 10.11 -30.98
N SER A 32 9.16 11.04 -31.10
CA SER A 32 10.60 10.78 -31.25
C SER A 32 11.43 11.95 -30.70
N VAL A 33 12.72 11.73 -30.43
CA VAL A 33 13.65 12.75 -29.92
C VAL A 33 14.92 12.74 -30.78
N SER A 34 15.35 13.92 -31.25
CA SER A 34 16.63 14.05 -31.97
C SER A 34 17.81 14.06 -31.00
N VAL A 35 18.97 13.59 -31.47
CA VAL A 35 20.21 13.57 -30.67
C VAL A 35 20.58 14.97 -30.14
N HIS A 36 20.40 16.01 -30.95
CA HIS A 36 20.70 17.39 -30.55
C HIS A 36 19.84 17.85 -29.37
N LYS A 37 18.54 17.54 -29.42
CA LYS A 37 17.59 17.90 -28.35
C LYS A 37 17.88 17.12 -27.07
N PHE A 38 18.16 15.82 -27.21
CA PHE A 38 18.49 14.96 -26.08
C PHE A 38 19.79 15.39 -25.39
N VAL A 39 20.88 15.56 -26.15
CA VAL A 39 22.19 15.96 -25.61
C VAL A 39 22.12 17.33 -24.95
N ALA A 40 21.38 18.29 -25.52
CA ALA A 40 21.18 19.59 -24.90
C ALA A 40 20.45 19.50 -23.54
N MET A 41 19.38 18.69 -23.47
CA MET A 41 18.66 18.42 -22.23
C MET A 41 19.56 17.72 -21.20
N TRP A 42 20.20 16.61 -21.57
CA TRP A 42 21.00 15.82 -20.65
C TRP A 42 22.22 16.57 -20.13
N ARG A 43 22.88 17.37 -20.99
CA ARG A 43 23.97 18.27 -20.55
C ARG A 43 23.50 19.27 -19.50
N LYS A 44 22.31 19.86 -19.68
CA LYS A 44 21.73 20.79 -18.70
C LYS A 44 21.47 20.09 -17.37
N VAL A 45 20.92 18.88 -17.39
CA VAL A 45 20.68 18.05 -16.20
C VAL A 45 21.99 17.77 -15.46
N LEU A 46 23.03 17.32 -16.16
CA LEU A 46 24.33 17.02 -15.54
C LEU A 46 25.04 18.26 -14.96
N GLN A 47 24.75 19.45 -15.47
CA GLN A 47 25.30 20.70 -14.94
C GLN A 47 24.55 21.19 -13.70
N SER A 48 23.24 20.91 -13.57
CA SER A 48 22.39 21.41 -12.49
C SER A 48 22.08 20.40 -11.39
N CYS A 49 22.25 19.10 -11.67
CA CYS A 49 21.83 18.00 -10.80
C CYS A 49 23.02 17.10 -10.47
N HIS A 50 23.37 16.99 -9.19
CA HIS A 50 24.58 16.30 -8.74
C HIS A 50 24.33 14.91 -8.13
N ASP A 51 23.07 14.47 -8.07
CA ASP A 51 22.68 13.14 -7.62
C ASP A 51 21.42 12.66 -8.33
N ASP A 52 21.05 11.40 -8.12
CA ASP A 52 19.95 10.78 -8.85
C ASP A 52 18.59 11.34 -8.45
N ALA A 53 18.41 11.73 -7.18
CA ALA A 53 17.22 12.42 -6.73
C ALA A 53 17.00 13.74 -7.49
N ALA A 54 18.03 14.59 -7.60
CA ALA A 54 17.93 15.84 -8.35
C ALA A 54 17.70 15.60 -9.84
N LYS A 55 18.40 14.63 -10.45
CA LYS A 55 18.21 14.30 -11.87
C LYS A 55 16.77 13.83 -12.13
N PHE A 56 16.26 12.91 -11.30
CA PHE A 56 14.91 12.36 -11.46
C PHE A 56 13.84 13.44 -11.33
N VAL A 57 13.94 14.28 -10.29
CA VAL A 57 13.03 15.43 -10.12
C VAL A 57 13.11 16.37 -11.34
N HIS A 58 14.31 16.69 -11.83
CA HIS A 58 14.46 17.58 -12.99
C HIS A 58 13.87 17.01 -14.28
N LEU A 59 13.86 15.69 -14.45
CA LEU A 59 13.31 15.02 -15.63
C LEU A 59 11.78 15.02 -15.66
N LEU A 60 11.13 14.88 -14.49
CA LEU A 60 9.67 14.77 -14.39
C LEU A 60 8.98 16.11 -14.11
N MET A 61 9.66 17.07 -13.47
CA MET A 61 9.01 18.29 -13.03
C MET A 61 8.45 19.12 -14.18
N SER A 62 7.27 19.69 -13.96
CA SER A 62 6.71 20.73 -14.82
C SER A 62 7.66 21.95 -14.96
N PRO A 63 7.67 22.67 -16.10
CA PRO A 63 8.58 23.79 -16.33
C PRO A 63 8.49 24.87 -15.25
N GLY A 64 9.62 25.20 -14.62
CA GLY A 64 9.70 26.21 -13.56
C GLY A 64 9.42 25.67 -12.15
N GLY A 65 9.08 24.38 -12.00
CA GLY A 65 8.96 23.71 -10.71
C GLY A 65 10.31 23.33 -10.10
N ASN A 66 10.27 22.92 -8.83
CA ASN A 66 11.41 22.37 -8.07
C ASN A 66 11.02 21.12 -7.25
N SER A 67 9.86 20.55 -7.54
CA SER A 67 9.21 19.46 -6.81
C SER A 67 8.26 18.72 -7.74
N LEU A 68 7.96 17.45 -7.44
CA LEU A 68 7.04 16.63 -8.22
C LEU A 68 5.64 16.63 -7.61
N ALA A 69 4.63 16.94 -8.42
CA ALA A 69 3.22 16.69 -8.13
C ALA A 69 2.82 15.27 -8.55
N GLN A 70 1.61 14.84 -8.22
CA GLN A 70 1.14 13.49 -8.51
C GLN A 70 1.14 13.21 -10.03
N GLU A 71 0.70 14.19 -10.82
CA GLU A 71 0.56 14.08 -12.27
C GLU A 71 1.91 13.92 -12.97
N ASP A 72 3.00 14.43 -12.38
CA ASP A 72 4.34 14.34 -12.94
C ASP A 72 4.85 12.87 -12.97
N PHE A 73 4.28 11.96 -12.17
CA PHE A 73 4.63 10.53 -12.16
C PHE A 73 3.90 9.71 -13.22
N ILE A 74 2.81 10.23 -13.81
CA ILE A 74 1.98 9.47 -14.76
C ILE A 74 2.81 8.98 -15.96
N PRO A 75 3.64 9.81 -16.64
CA PRO A 75 4.40 9.33 -17.80
C PRO A 75 5.43 8.25 -17.45
N PHE A 76 6.00 8.30 -16.25
CA PHE A 76 6.91 7.27 -15.75
C PHE A 76 6.16 5.94 -15.54
N LEU A 77 5.06 5.96 -14.79
CA LEU A 77 4.30 4.74 -14.48
C LEU A 77 3.62 4.15 -15.72
N GLN A 78 3.19 5.00 -16.64
CA GLN A 78 2.65 4.59 -17.93
C GLN A 78 3.68 3.74 -18.72
N ASP A 79 4.95 4.12 -18.69
CA ASP A 79 6.04 3.35 -19.31
C ASP A 79 6.32 2.05 -18.54
N VAL A 80 6.26 2.06 -17.21
CA VAL A 80 6.38 0.85 -16.37
C VAL A 80 5.30 -0.17 -16.76
N VAL A 81 4.02 0.21 -16.74
CA VAL A 81 2.90 -0.68 -17.12
C VAL A 81 3.05 -1.21 -18.55
N ASN A 82 3.51 -0.37 -19.47
CA ASN A 82 3.63 -0.76 -20.88
C ASN A 82 4.78 -1.73 -21.18
N THR A 83 5.77 -1.85 -20.29
CA THR A 83 7.04 -2.52 -20.59
C THR A 83 7.51 -3.53 -19.57
N HIS A 84 7.03 -3.48 -18.32
CA HIS A 84 7.38 -4.46 -17.31
C HIS A 84 6.70 -5.80 -17.59
N PRO A 85 7.44 -6.93 -17.62
CA PRO A 85 6.87 -8.23 -17.95
C PRO A 85 5.78 -8.66 -16.96
N GLY A 86 5.98 -8.40 -15.67
CA GLY A 86 4.98 -8.65 -14.62
C GLY A 86 3.69 -7.82 -14.72
N LEU A 87 3.59 -6.86 -15.64
CA LEU A 87 2.37 -6.06 -15.88
C LEU A 87 1.84 -6.20 -17.30
N ALA A 88 2.38 -7.13 -18.11
CA ALA A 88 2.02 -7.27 -19.52
C ALA A 88 0.51 -7.50 -19.73
N PHE A 89 -0.15 -8.23 -18.82
CA PHE A 89 -1.59 -8.48 -18.85
C PHE A 89 -2.42 -7.20 -18.63
N LEU A 90 -1.92 -6.24 -17.83
CA LEU A 90 -2.63 -5.01 -17.49
C LEU A 90 -2.75 -4.05 -18.68
N LYS A 91 -1.91 -4.23 -19.71
CA LYS A 91 -1.84 -3.35 -20.88
C LYS A 91 -3.16 -3.28 -21.67
N GLU A 92 -3.90 -4.38 -21.72
CA GLU A 92 -5.16 -4.49 -22.47
C GLU A 92 -6.38 -4.06 -21.64
N ALA A 93 -6.21 -3.87 -20.33
CA ALA A 93 -7.26 -3.56 -19.37
C ALA A 93 -7.25 -2.07 -18.98
N SER A 94 -7.77 -1.20 -19.85
CA SER A 94 -7.68 0.27 -19.69
C SER A 94 -8.21 0.84 -18.37
N GLU A 95 -9.22 0.21 -17.79
CA GLU A 95 -9.81 0.64 -16.51
C GLU A 95 -8.86 0.38 -15.34
N PHE A 96 -8.45 -0.90 -15.17
CA PHE A 96 -7.45 -1.32 -14.19
C PHE A 96 -6.11 -0.61 -14.35
N HIS A 97 -5.74 -0.29 -15.59
CA HIS A 97 -4.52 0.45 -15.90
C HIS A 97 -4.48 1.79 -15.16
N SER A 98 -5.52 2.61 -15.31
CA SER A 98 -5.59 3.93 -14.68
C SER A 98 -5.63 3.84 -13.15
N ARG A 99 -6.28 2.80 -12.61
CA ARG A 99 -6.42 2.55 -11.18
C ARG A 99 -5.11 2.11 -10.55
N TYR A 100 -4.38 1.21 -11.21
CA TYR A 100 -3.05 0.79 -10.79
C TYR A 100 -2.09 1.99 -10.73
N ILE A 101 -2.03 2.81 -11.79
CA ILE A 101 -1.20 4.02 -11.79
C ILE A 101 -1.58 4.94 -10.61
N THR A 102 -2.88 5.17 -10.41
CA THR A 102 -3.38 6.00 -9.30
C THR A 102 -2.93 5.46 -7.95
N THR A 103 -3.07 4.15 -7.72
CA THR A 103 -2.66 3.49 -6.47
C THR A 103 -1.16 3.60 -6.25
N VAL A 104 -0.34 3.30 -7.25
CA VAL A 104 1.12 3.42 -7.12
C VAL A 104 1.53 4.86 -6.80
N ILE A 105 0.91 5.87 -7.44
CA ILE A 105 1.14 7.28 -7.09
C ILE A 105 0.76 7.56 -5.64
N GLN A 106 -0.39 7.09 -5.17
CA GLN A 106 -0.78 7.29 -3.78
C GLN A 106 0.23 6.65 -2.82
N ARG A 107 0.68 5.41 -3.08
CA ARG A 107 1.70 4.73 -2.27
C ARG A 107 3.06 5.45 -2.28
N ILE A 108 3.46 6.01 -3.42
CA ILE A 108 4.65 6.87 -3.52
C ILE A 108 4.50 8.09 -2.62
N PHE A 109 3.39 8.82 -2.69
CA PHE A 109 3.20 10.01 -1.89
C PHE A 109 3.01 9.69 -0.40
N TYR A 110 2.36 8.58 -0.08
CA TYR A 110 2.18 8.07 1.29
C TYR A 110 3.52 7.85 1.99
N THR A 111 4.47 7.26 1.27
CA THR A 111 5.78 6.88 1.81
C THR A 111 6.82 8.00 1.68
N VAL A 112 6.83 8.73 0.56
CA VAL A 112 7.89 9.70 0.24
C VAL A 112 7.54 11.12 0.69
N ASN A 113 6.29 11.59 0.49
CA ASN A 113 5.91 12.97 0.79
C ASN A 113 5.55 13.17 2.27
N ARG A 114 6.53 12.96 3.14
CA ARG A 114 6.37 13.05 4.60
C ARG A 114 5.95 14.45 5.09
N SER A 115 6.09 15.49 4.27
CA SER A 115 5.63 16.84 4.63
C SER A 115 4.14 17.08 4.38
N TRP A 116 3.39 16.13 3.81
CA TRP A 116 1.99 16.26 3.39
C TRP A 116 1.73 17.41 2.39
N SER A 117 2.77 17.99 1.78
CA SER A 117 2.65 19.17 0.91
C SER A 117 1.97 18.87 -0.42
N GLY A 118 2.04 17.61 -0.88
CA GLY A 118 1.63 17.18 -2.23
C GLY A 118 2.68 17.49 -3.27
N ARG A 119 3.89 17.77 -2.82
CA ARG A 119 5.03 18.15 -3.65
C ARG A 119 6.26 17.43 -3.13
N ILE A 120 6.65 16.35 -3.80
CA ILE A 120 7.85 15.60 -3.46
C ILE A 120 9.08 16.42 -3.85
N THR A 121 9.89 16.76 -2.85
CA THR A 121 11.16 17.47 -3.04
C THR A 121 12.33 16.51 -3.27
N CYS A 122 13.45 17.01 -3.81
CA CYS A 122 14.68 16.21 -3.92
C CYS A 122 15.13 15.68 -2.54
N ALA A 123 14.89 16.42 -1.46
CA ALA A 123 15.26 16.02 -0.11
C ALA A 123 14.42 14.85 0.42
N GLU A 124 13.12 14.86 0.16
CA GLU A 124 12.23 13.74 0.48
C GLU A 124 12.58 12.50 -0.34
N LEU A 125 12.77 12.67 -1.66
CA LEU A 125 13.14 11.58 -2.56
C LEU A 125 14.47 10.93 -2.17
N ARG A 126 15.45 11.71 -1.71
CA ARG A 126 16.76 11.20 -1.26
C ARG A 126 16.68 10.40 0.04
N ARG A 127 15.70 10.68 0.89
CA ARG A 127 15.50 9.98 2.17
C ARG A 127 14.64 8.73 2.02
N SER A 128 14.00 8.52 0.86
CA SER A 128 13.20 7.33 0.60
C SER A 128 14.00 6.26 -0.15
N THR A 129 13.36 5.10 -0.27
CA THR A 129 13.78 3.90 -1.00
C THR A 129 13.26 3.87 -2.44
N PHE A 130 12.58 4.92 -2.90
CA PHE A 130 11.87 4.91 -4.17
C PHE A 130 12.80 4.70 -5.36
N LEU A 131 13.93 5.41 -5.44
CA LEU A 131 14.85 5.27 -6.57
C LEU A 131 15.57 3.92 -6.58
N GLN A 132 15.77 3.31 -5.42
CA GLN A 132 16.28 1.94 -5.29
C GLN A 132 15.26 0.95 -5.87
N ASN A 133 13.97 1.09 -5.52
CA ASN A 133 12.89 0.30 -6.11
C ASN A 133 12.75 0.51 -7.63
N VAL A 134 12.94 1.74 -8.12
CA VAL A 134 12.95 2.02 -9.58
C VAL A 134 14.10 1.30 -10.29
N ALA A 135 15.26 1.14 -9.63
CA ALA A 135 16.36 0.37 -10.19
C ALA A 135 16.05 -1.13 -10.24
N LEU A 136 15.44 -1.68 -9.17
CA LEU A 136 15.08 -3.10 -9.09
C LEU A 136 14.04 -3.54 -10.12
N LEU A 137 13.24 -2.63 -10.69
CA LEU A 137 12.27 -2.95 -11.74
C LEU A 137 12.90 -3.66 -12.97
N GLU A 138 14.20 -3.47 -13.25
CA GLU A 138 14.86 -4.16 -14.36
C GLU A 138 15.37 -5.56 -14.03
N ASP A 139 15.54 -5.85 -12.74
CA ASP A 139 16.07 -7.11 -12.23
C ASP A 139 14.94 -8.05 -11.76
N GLU A 140 13.86 -7.50 -11.18
CA GLU A 140 12.73 -8.26 -10.64
C GLU A 140 11.63 -8.47 -11.67
N VAL A 141 11.56 -9.68 -12.24
CA VAL A 141 10.53 -10.02 -13.24
C VAL A 141 9.14 -10.08 -12.62
N ASP A 142 9.06 -10.52 -11.36
CA ASP A 142 7.82 -10.62 -10.61
C ASP A 142 7.55 -9.32 -9.84
N ILE A 143 6.61 -8.53 -10.36
CA ILE A 143 6.34 -7.17 -9.85
C ILE A 143 5.86 -7.18 -8.37
N ASN A 144 5.32 -8.30 -7.91
CA ASN A 144 4.80 -8.47 -6.55
C ASN A 144 5.90 -8.56 -5.49
N GLN A 145 7.15 -8.89 -5.88
CA GLN A 145 8.31 -8.81 -4.99
C GLN A 145 8.68 -7.36 -4.62
N LEU A 146 8.25 -6.38 -5.42
CA LEU A 146 8.46 -4.96 -5.14
C LEU A 146 7.30 -4.41 -4.30
N THR A 147 7.20 -4.90 -3.07
CA THR A 147 6.07 -4.68 -2.15
C THR A 147 5.86 -3.21 -1.82
N GLU A 148 6.92 -2.40 -1.68
CA GLU A 148 6.83 -1.01 -1.20
C GLU A 148 5.97 -0.10 -2.08
N PHE A 149 6.05 -0.24 -3.42
CA PHE A 149 5.37 0.66 -4.35
C PHE A 149 4.60 -0.04 -5.46
N PHE A 150 5.20 -1.04 -6.10
CA PHE A 150 4.78 -1.50 -7.42
C PHE A 150 3.97 -2.80 -7.43
N SER A 151 3.92 -3.54 -6.32
CA SER A 151 3.14 -4.79 -6.21
C SER A 151 1.72 -4.65 -6.76
N TYR A 152 1.39 -5.55 -7.68
CA TYR A 152 0.06 -5.63 -8.29
C TYR A 152 -0.93 -6.27 -7.32
N GLU A 153 -0.51 -7.27 -6.53
CA GLU A 153 -1.33 -7.89 -5.47
C GLU A 153 -1.85 -6.84 -4.49
N HIS A 154 -0.97 -5.98 -4.00
CA HIS A 154 -1.37 -4.89 -3.09
C HIS A 154 -2.39 -3.94 -3.75
N PHE A 155 -2.19 -3.62 -5.03
CA PHE A 155 -3.16 -2.81 -5.77
C PHE A 155 -4.51 -3.52 -5.88
N TYR A 156 -4.50 -4.82 -6.19
CA TYR A 156 -5.70 -5.61 -6.40
C TYR A 156 -6.57 -5.65 -5.14
N VAL A 157 -5.96 -5.92 -3.97
CA VAL A 157 -6.66 -5.86 -2.68
C VAL A 157 -7.29 -4.49 -2.43
N ILE A 158 -6.52 -3.40 -2.60
CA ILE A 158 -7.03 -2.03 -2.43
C ILE A 158 -8.22 -1.77 -3.35
N TYR A 159 -8.14 -2.21 -4.60
CA TYR A 159 -9.18 -1.99 -5.59
C TYR A 159 -10.44 -2.80 -5.28
N CYS A 160 -10.33 -4.08 -4.92
CA CYS A 160 -11.47 -4.91 -4.56
C CYS A 160 -12.19 -4.38 -3.32
N LYS A 161 -11.47 -4.01 -2.26
CA LYS A 161 -12.07 -3.39 -1.07
C LYS A 161 -12.78 -2.07 -1.39
N PHE A 162 -12.27 -1.27 -2.32
CA PHE A 162 -13.01 -0.08 -2.77
C PHE A 162 -14.28 -0.46 -3.55
N TRP A 163 -14.16 -1.42 -4.46
CA TRP A 163 -15.25 -1.86 -5.34
C TRP A 163 -16.43 -2.45 -4.56
N GLU A 164 -16.17 -3.17 -3.47
CA GLU A 164 -17.20 -3.68 -2.55
C GLU A 164 -18.03 -2.56 -1.90
N LEU A 165 -17.43 -1.38 -1.68
CA LEU A 165 -18.10 -0.24 -1.07
C LEU A 165 -18.83 0.64 -2.09
N ASP A 166 -18.23 0.87 -3.26
CA ASP A 166 -18.74 1.70 -4.37
C ASP A 166 -19.83 0.96 -5.19
N THR A 167 -20.98 0.72 -4.54
CA THR A 167 -22.08 -0.07 -5.11
C THR A 167 -22.81 0.61 -6.28
N ASP A 168 -22.75 1.95 -6.39
CA ASP A 168 -23.32 2.71 -7.51
C ASP A 168 -22.28 3.00 -8.61
N HIS A 169 -21.03 2.56 -8.43
CA HIS A 169 -19.93 2.64 -9.39
C HIS A 169 -19.67 4.07 -9.88
N ASP A 170 -19.85 5.06 -9.01
CA ASP A 170 -19.60 6.47 -9.31
C ASP A 170 -18.16 6.91 -8.99
N LEU A 171 -17.36 5.98 -8.46
CA LEU A 171 -15.94 6.13 -8.10
C LEU A 171 -15.71 7.07 -6.91
N LEU A 172 -16.77 7.30 -6.15
CA LEU A 172 -16.80 8.05 -4.91
C LEU A 172 -17.52 7.22 -3.85
N ILE A 173 -17.08 7.34 -2.60
CA ILE A 173 -17.76 6.68 -1.48
C ILE A 173 -18.11 7.72 -0.43
N ASP A 174 -19.29 7.60 0.16
CA ASP A 174 -19.74 8.45 1.26
C ASP A 174 -19.43 7.83 2.64
N ALA A 175 -19.86 8.50 3.70
CA ALA A 175 -19.63 8.03 5.07
C ALA A 175 -20.36 6.71 5.40
N GLN A 176 -21.52 6.46 4.78
CA GLN A 176 -22.27 5.20 4.98
C GLN A 176 -21.60 4.05 4.24
N ASP A 177 -21.07 4.31 3.04
CA ASP A 177 -20.25 3.36 2.32
C ASP A 177 -19.02 2.99 3.13
N LEU A 178 -18.23 3.98 3.57
CA LEU A 178 -17.01 3.74 4.33
C LEU A 178 -17.27 3.04 5.67
N ALA A 179 -18.42 3.32 6.31
CA ALA A 179 -18.80 2.66 7.55
C ALA A 179 -19.01 1.15 7.38
N ARG A 180 -19.34 0.64 6.18
CA ARG A 180 -19.51 -0.80 5.94
C ARG A 180 -18.19 -1.57 5.86
N HIS A 181 -17.06 -0.87 5.72
CA HIS A 181 -15.74 -1.49 5.70
C HIS A 181 -15.45 -2.24 7.01
N ASN A 182 -14.94 -3.48 6.88
CA ASN A 182 -14.65 -4.40 7.98
C ASN A 182 -15.80 -4.47 9.01
N ASP A 183 -17.03 -4.72 8.52
CA ASP A 183 -18.24 -4.91 9.35
C ASP A 183 -18.48 -3.82 10.40
N HIS A 184 -18.30 -2.55 9.99
CA HIS A 184 -18.41 -1.40 10.89
C HIS A 184 -17.38 -1.42 12.03
N ALA A 185 -16.13 -1.86 11.77
CA ALA A 185 -15.05 -1.87 12.76
C ALA A 185 -14.66 -0.46 13.28
N ILE A 186 -14.70 0.57 12.43
CA ILE A 186 -14.37 1.95 12.80
C ILE A 186 -15.60 2.70 13.30
N SER A 187 -15.44 3.51 14.36
CA SER A 187 -16.50 4.32 14.93
C SER A 187 -17.04 5.38 13.97
N THR A 188 -18.34 5.66 14.04
CA THR A 188 -18.99 6.64 13.15
C THR A 188 -18.42 8.04 13.35
N LYS A 189 -18.09 8.45 14.59
CA LYS A 189 -17.37 9.71 14.87
C LYS A 189 -16.04 9.76 14.14
N MET A 190 -15.27 8.66 14.09
CA MET A 190 -14.00 8.63 13.36
C MET A 190 -14.20 8.66 11.84
N ILE A 191 -15.20 7.94 11.32
CA ILE A 191 -15.58 8.02 9.91
C ILE A 191 -15.89 9.47 9.52
N GLU A 192 -16.71 10.19 10.28
CA GLU A 192 -17.00 11.61 10.04
C GLU A 192 -15.73 12.48 9.97
N ARG A 193 -14.71 12.17 10.77
CA ARG A 193 -13.43 12.89 10.74
C ARG A 193 -12.65 12.69 9.44
N VAL A 194 -12.76 11.53 8.79
CA VAL A 194 -12.17 11.31 7.45
C VAL A 194 -12.76 12.30 6.43
N PHE A 195 -14.06 12.59 6.51
CA PHE A 195 -14.75 13.52 5.61
C PHE A 195 -14.64 14.99 6.01
N SER A 196 -14.09 15.29 7.19
CA SER A 196 -14.02 16.66 7.74
C SER A 196 -13.00 17.57 7.06
N GLY A 197 -12.08 17.00 6.27
CA GLY A 197 -10.92 17.73 5.72
C GLY A 197 -9.64 17.60 6.52
N ALA A 198 -9.63 16.84 7.61
CA ALA A 198 -8.43 16.57 8.40
C ALA A 198 -7.30 15.92 7.57
N VAL A 199 -7.69 15.02 6.67
CA VAL A 199 -6.77 14.15 5.90
C VAL A 199 -6.94 14.27 4.38
N THR A 200 -7.90 15.06 3.91
CA THR A 200 -8.17 15.26 2.47
C THR A 200 -7.69 16.64 2.00
N ARG A 201 -7.33 16.75 0.72
CA ARG A 201 -6.84 18.01 0.14
C ARG A 201 -7.98 18.89 -0.34
N GLY A 202 -7.92 20.17 0.01
CA GLY A 202 -8.86 21.17 -0.47
C GLY A 202 -10.19 21.17 0.29
N LYS A 203 -11.26 21.61 -0.39
CA LYS A 203 -12.60 21.80 0.20
C LYS A 203 -13.70 20.96 -0.45
N LYS A 204 -13.32 19.98 -1.28
CA LYS A 204 -14.28 19.21 -2.10
C LYS A 204 -15.06 18.23 -1.24
N VAL A 205 -14.35 17.41 -0.47
CA VAL A 205 -14.91 16.37 0.40
C VAL A 205 -15.89 16.96 1.42
N GLN A 206 -15.52 18.07 2.07
CA GLN A 206 -16.36 18.74 3.06
C GLN A 206 -17.66 19.31 2.48
N LYS A 207 -17.70 19.57 1.17
CA LYS A 207 -18.88 20.08 0.47
C LYS A 207 -19.76 18.97 -0.08
N GLU A 208 -19.13 17.92 -0.60
CA GLU A 208 -19.81 16.86 -1.34
C GLU A 208 -20.14 15.65 -0.45
N GLY A 209 -19.50 15.52 0.72
CA GLY A 209 -19.70 14.39 1.63
C GLY A 209 -19.17 13.06 1.10
N LYS A 210 -18.40 13.08 0.00
CA LYS A 210 -17.83 11.91 -0.65
C LYS A 210 -16.31 12.03 -0.81
N ILE A 211 -15.61 10.91 -0.71
CA ILE A 211 -14.16 10.79 -0.96
C ILE A 211 -13.90 10.01 -2.24
N SER A 212 -12.76 10.28 -2.88
CA SER A 212 -12.37 9.59 -4.11
C SER A 212 -11.66 8.26 -3.83
N TYR A 213 -11.51 7.42 -4.85
CA TYR A 213 -10.62 6.25 -4.80
C TYR A 213 -9.21 6.59 -4.28
N ALA A 214 -8.64 7.73 -4.70
CA ALA A 214 -7.32 8.14 -4.25
C ALA A 214 -7.29 8.41 -2.74
N ASP A 215 -8.33 9.05 -2.19
CA ASP A 215 -8.45 9.28 -0.75
C ASP A 215 -8.67 7.95 0.00
N PHE A 216 -9.45 7.02 -0.57
CA PHE A 216 -9.64 5.68 -0.01
C PHE A 216 -8.34 4.88 0.09
N VAL A 217 -7.44 4.98 -0.90
CA VAL A 217 -6.11 4.33 -0.81
C VAL A 217 -5.35 4.79 0.45
N TRP A 218 -5.40 6.08 0.77
CA TRP A 218 -4.76 6.60 1.99
C TRP A 218 -5.46 6.13 3.26
N PHE A 219 -6.79 6.08 3.25
CA PHE A 219 -7.57 5.53 4.35
C PHE A 219 -7.18 4.08 4.63
N LEU A 220 -7.26 3.19 3.63
CA LEU A 220 -7.06 1.76 3.81
C LEU A 220 -5.64 1.44 4.28
N ILE A 221 -4.61 2.03 3.65
CA ILE A 221 -3.21 1.81 4.07
C ILE A 221 -3.00 2.31 5.51
N SER A 222 -3.66 3.41 5.91
CA SER A 222 -3.54 3.92 7.28
C SER A 222 -4.31 3.08 8.30
N GLU A 223 -5.45 2.52 7.90
CA GLU A 223 -6.26 1.64 8.75
C GLU A 223 -5.51 0.35 9.08
N GLU A 224 -4.92 -0.27 8.07
CA GLU A 224 -4.32 -1.60 8.19
C GLU A 224 -2.95 -1.58 8.86
N ASP A 225 -2.14 -0.52 8.68
CA ASP A 225 -0.89 -0.35 9.42
C ASP A 225 -0.83 1.00 10.14
N LYS A 226 -1.34 0.99 11.39
CA LYS A 226 -1.32 2.14 12.31
C LYS A 226 0.03 2.39 12.98
N LYS A 227 1.07 1.59 12.68
CA LYS A 227 2.42 1.75 13.24
C LYS A 227 3.29 2.67 12.39
N THR A 228 2.97 2.84 11.10
CA THR A 228 3.76 3.68 10.20
C THR A 228 3.72 5.17 10.61
N PRO A 229 4.81 5.93 10.41
CA PRO A 229 4.80 7.37 10.69
C PRO A 229 3.72 8.17 9.94
N THR A 230 3.33 7.73 8.73
CA THR A 230 2.26 8.36 7.93
C THR A 230 0.89 8.07 8.52
N SER A 231 0.62 6.81 8.89
CA SER A 231 -0.65 6.45 9.51
C SER A 231 -0.85 7.13 10.86
N ILE A 232 0.20 7.22 11.67
CA ILE A 232 0.13 7.95 12.95
C ILE A 232 -0.24 9.42 12.72
N GLU A 233 0.31 10.07 11.68
CA GLU A 233 -0.08 11.43 11.30
C GLU A 233 -1.52 11.51 10.80
N TYR A 234 -1.98 10.52 10.02
CA TYR A 234 -3.34 10.43 9.50
C TYR A 234 -4.36 10.40 10.65
N TRP A 235 -4.21 9.46 11.58
CA TRP A 235 -5.15 9.31 12.69
C TRP A 235 -5.04 10.41 13.72
N PHE A 236 -3.83 10.94 13.98
CA PHE A 236 -3.67 12.10 14.83
C PHE A 236 -4.43 13.31 14.29
N ARG A 237 -4.34 13.60 12.99
CA ARG A 237 -5.11 14.69 12.35
C ARG A 237 -6.62 14.49 12.48
N CYS A 238 -7.10 13.25 12.42
CA CYS A 238 -8.51 12.95 12.63
C CYS A 238 -8.94 13.15 14.08
N MET A 239 -8.10 12.75 15.05
CA MET A 239 -8.42 12.85 16.48
C MET A 239 -8.27 14.27 17.05
N ASP A 240 -7.35 15.07 16.50
CA ASP A 240 -7.16 16.48 16.83
C ASP A 240 -8.31 17.28 16.22
N LEU A 241 -9.36 17.51 17.02
CA LEU A 241 -10.62 18.09 16.59
C LEU A 241 -10.48 19.59 16.33
N ASP A 242 -9.70 20.29 17.16
CA ASP A 242 -9.50 21.73 17.06
C ASP A 242 -8.23 22.12 16.29
N GLY A 243 -7.33 21.17 16.03
CA GLY A 243 -6.12 21.35 15.23
C GLY A 243 -5.00 22.06 15.97
N ASP A 244 -5.00 22.05 17.31
CA ASP A 244 -3.99 22.72 18.13
C ASP A 244 -2.67 21.93 18.26
N GLY A 245 -2.65 20.68 17.79
CA GLY A 245 -1.49 19.80 17.82
C GLY A 245 -1.35 18.97 19.09
N VAL A 246 -2.38 18.90 19.94
CA VAL A 246 -2.40 18.13 21.19
C VAL A 246 -3.76 17.42 21.33
N LEU A 247 -3.74 16.12 21.66
CA LEU A 247 -4.96 15.42 22.05
C LEU A 247 -5.27 15.71 23.51
N SER A 248 -6.33 16.48 23.72
CA SER A 248 -6.90 16.83 25.01
C SER A 248 -7.79 15.73 25.58
N MET A 249 -8.04 15.74 26.89
CA MET A 249 -8.95 14.77 27.53
C MET A 249 -10.36 14.83 26.93
N PHE A 250 -10.84 16.01 26.54
CA PHE A 250 -12.15 16.18 25.91
C PHE A 250 -12.24 15.42 24.58
N GLU A 251 -11.19 15.50 23.74
CA GLU A 251 -11.18 14.81 22.44
C GLU A 251 -11.10 13.30 22.61
N LEU A 252 -10.29 12.83 23.57
CA LEU A 252 -10.19 11.40 23.89
C LEU A 252 -11.54 10.87 24.41
N GLU A 253 -12.18 11.57 25.34
CA GLU A 253 -13.49 11.21 25.87
C GLU A 253 -14.56 11.22 24.76
N TYR A 254 -14.49 12.20 23.85
CA TYR A 254 -15.40 12.27 22.70
C TYR A 254 -15.38 11.01 21.85
N PHE A 255 -14.21 10.48 21.49
CA PHE A 255 -14.15 9.22 20.73
C PHE A 255 -14.50 8.01 21.60
N TYR A 256 -14.00 7.96 22.83
CA TYR A 256 -14.20 6.82 23.74
C TYR A 256 -15.66 6.62 24.14
N GLU A 257 -16.45 7.69 24.25
CA GLU A 257 -17.89 7.62 24.52
C GLU A 257 -18.64 6.73 23.50
N GLU A 258 -18.24 6.77 22.22
CA GLU A 258 -18.83 5.87 21.22
C GLU A 258 -18.31 4.44 21.36
N GLN A 259 -17.02 4.26 21.68
CA GLN A 259 -16.47 2.92 21.95
C GLN A 259 -17.19 2.21 23.09
N CYS A 260 -17.47 2.90 24.20
CA CYS A 260 -18.23 2.33 25.31
C CYS A 260 -19.61 1.85 24.87
N ARG A 261 -20.35 2.68 24.11
CA ARG A 261 -21.68 2.31 23.59
C ARG A 261 -21.63 1.09 22.65
N ARG A 262 -20.55 0.96 21.87
CA ARG A 262 -20.34 -0.17 20.94
C ARG A 262 -19.98 -1.45 21.69
N LEU A 263 -19.09 -1.38 22.68
CA LEU A 263 -18.77 -2.49 23.58
C LEU A 263 -20.00 -2.98 24.36
N ASP A 264 -20.80 -2.06 24.91
CA ASP A 264 -22.05 -2.38 25.61
C ASP A 264 -23.04 -3.13 24.71
N SER A 265 -23.13 -2.74 23.43
CA SER A 265 -23.97 -3.40 22.43
C SER A 265 -23.53 -4.84 22.12
N MET A 266 -22.26 -5.16 22.38
CA MET A 266 -21.67 -6.51 22.29
C MET A 266 -21.66 -7.25 23.64
N ALA A 267 -22.28 -6.68 24.68
CA ALA A 267 -22.27 -7.18 26.05
C ALA A 267 -20.86 -7.33 26.65
N VAL A 268 -19.91 -6.47 26.22
CA VAL A 268 -18.57 -6.35 26.79
C VAL A 268 -18.55 -5.12 27.69
N GLU A 269 -18.16 -5.29 28.95
CA GLU A 269 -18.04 -4.18 29.89
C GLU A 269 -16.82 -3.30 29.54
N ALA A 270 -17.08 -2.06 29.14
CA ALA A 270 -16.02 -1.09 28.86
C ALA A 270 -15.38 -0.56 30.16
N LEU A 271 -14.07 -0.29 30.12
CA LEU A 271 -13.42 0.38 31.24
C LEU A 271 -13.98 1.81 31.39
N PRO A 272 -14.13 2.31 32.63
CA PRO A 272 -14.37 3.73 32.84
C PRO A 272 -13.30 4.59 32.17
N PHE A 273 -13.70 5.76 31.63
CA PHE A 273 -12.77 6.62 30.87
C PHE A 273 -11.54 7.03 31.69
N GLU A 274 -11.68 7.30 33.00
CA GLU A 274 -10.55 7.66 33.87
C GLU A 274 -9.50 6.54 33.92
N ASP A 275 -9.92 5.29 34.00
CA ASP A 275 -9.04 4.12 34.05
C ASP A 275 -8.38 3.87 32.69
N CYS A 276 -9.16 3.95 31.60
CA CYS A 276 -8.64 3.87 30.23
C CYS A 276 -7.61 4.97 29.97
N LEU A 277 -7.89 6.21 30.38
CA LEU A 277 -6.98 7.34 30.22
C LEU A 277 -5.67 7.10 30.97
N CYS A 278 -5.70 6.56 32.19
CA CYS A 278 -4.50 6.21 32.93
C CYS A 278 -3.64 5.18 32.17
N GLN A 279 -4.27 4.11 31.67
CA GLN A 279 -3.58 3.10 30.85
C GLN A 279 -2.96 3.70 29.59
N MET A 280 -3.70 4.56 28.88
CA MET A 280 -3.22 5.20 27.66
C MET A 280 -2.08 6.20 27.93
N LEU A 281 -2.12 6.92 29.06
CA LEU A 281 -1.00 7.78 29.48
C LEU A 281 0.25 6.97 29.84
N ASP A 282 0.10 5.81 30.48
CA ASP A 282 1.20 4.91 30.79
C ASP A 282 1.77 4.23 29.53
N LEU A 283 0.93 3.95 28.54
CA LEU A 283 1.33 3.41 27.23
C LEU A 283 2.11 4.46 26.42
N VAL A 284 1.58 5.68 26.31
CA VAL A 284 2.16 6.74 25.47
C VAL A 284 3.35 7.43 26.15
N LYS A 285 3.30 7.59 27.48
CA LYS A 285 4.26 8.36 28.29
C LYS A 285 4.54 9.73 27.69
N PRO A 286 3.54 10.63 27.64
CA PRO A 286 3.69 11.94 27.02
C PRO A 286 4.75 12.77 27.75
N GLN A 287 5.44 13.65 27.01
CA GLN A 287 6.48 14.50 27.59
C GLN A 287 5.91 15.53 28.59
N SER A 288 4.67 15.97 28.38
CA SER A 288 3.95 16.87 29.28
C SER A 288 2.69 16.18 29.77
N GLU A 289 2.47 16.20 31.09
CA GLU A 289 1.32 15.55 31.72
C GLU A 289 -0.01 16.05 31.11
N GLY A 290 -0.90 15.10 30.80
CA GLY A 290 -2.23 15.38 30.25
C GLY A 290 -2.25 15.95 28.82
N ARG A 291 -1.12 15.91 28.08
CA ARG A 291 -1.02 16.43 26.70
C ARG A 291 -0.33 15.42 25.80
N ILE A 292 -1.11 14.71 24.98
CA ILE A 292 -0.57 13.74 24.04
C ILE A 292 -0.31 14.42 22.71
N THR A 293 0.96 14.51 22.31
CA THR A 293 1.34 15.09 21.01
C THR A 293 1.59 14.01 19.95
N LEU A 294 1.59 14.40 18.68
CA LEU A 294 2.00 13.54 17.57
C LEU A 294 3.42 12.95 17.80
N HIS A 295 4.32 13.73 18.39
CA HIS A 295 5.67 13.28 18.69
C HIS A 295 5.67 12.16 19.74
N ASP A 296 4.81 12.24 20.75
CA ASP A 296 4.70 11.21 21.78
C ASP A 296 4.21 9.88 21.20
N LEU A 297 3.17 9.91 20.35
CA LEU A 297 2.65 8.70 19.69
C LEU A 297 3.68 8.04 18.76
N LYS A 298 4.47 8.83 18.02
CA LYS A 298 5.56 8.28 17.19
C LYS A 298 6.70 7.67 18.03
N ARG A 299 6.90 8.18 19.25
CA ARG A 299 7.96 7.73 20.17
C ARG A 299 7.56 6.45 20.89
N CYS A 300 6.30 6.28 21.30
CA CYS A 300 5.88 5.17 22.14
C CYS A 300 5.89 3.80 21.44
N LYS A 301 5.86 3.76 20.10
CA LYS A 301 5.84 2.53 19.27
C LYS A 301 4.59 1.65 19.43
N LEU A 302 3.62 2.10 20.22
CA LEU A 302 2.34 1.44 20.48
C LEU A 302 1.15 2.31 20.06
N ALA A 303 1.36 3.23 19.11
CA ALA A 303 0.32 4.14 18.64
C ALA A 303 -0.88 3.40 18.02
N ASN A 304 -0.65 2.24 17.41
CA ASN A 304 -1.72 1.38 16.88
C ASN A 304 -2.70 0.95 17.99
N VAL A 305 -2.18 0.49 19.13
CA VAL A 305 -3.01 0.10 20.29
C VAL A 305 -3.79 1.30 20.80
N PHE A 306 -3.11 2.44 20.98
CA PHE A 306 -3.75 3.69 21.38
C PHE A 306 -4.92 4.06 20.46
N PHE A 307 -4.71 4.04 19.14
CA PHE A 307 -5.75 4.38 18.17
C PHE A 307 -6.90 3.38 18.18
N ASP A 308 -6.62 2.08 18.18
CA ASP A 308 -7.65 1.04 18.18
C ASP A 308 -8.55 1.16 19.42
N THR A 309 -7.99 1.41 20.61
CA THR A 309 -8.76 1.69 21.84
C THR A 309 -9.82 2.78 21.68
N PHE A 310 -9.51 3.85 20.94
CA PHE A 310 -10.42 5.00 20.82
C PHE A 310 -11.41 4.90 19.67
N PHE A 311 -11.18 4.07 18.64
CA PHE A 311 -12.10 4.06 17.49
C PHE A 311 -12.22 2.77 16.67
N ASN A 312 -11.39 1.75 16.86
CA ASN A 312 -11.51 0.48 16.13
C ASN A 312 -11.89 -0.65 17.10
N ILE A 313 -13.14 -1.11 17.05
CA ILE A 313 -13.68 -2.09 18.00
C ILE A 313 -13.08 -3.49 17.80
N GLU A 314 -12.89 -3.90 16.55
CA GLU A 314 -12.43 -5.24 16.20
C GLU A 314 -10.96 -5.42 16.61
N LYS A 315 -10.10 -4.50 16.14
CA LYS A 315 -8.67 -4.53 16.48
C LYS A 315 -8.44 -4.30 17.98
N TYR A 316 -9.28 -3.51 18.66
CA TYR A 316 -9.24 -3.39 20.12
C TYR A 316 -9.50 -4.73 20.82
N LEU A 317 -10.57 -5.44 20.46
CA LEU A 317 -10.90 -6.74 21.06
C LEU A 317 -9.83 -7.80 20.77
N ASP A 318 -9.21 -7.77 19.59
CA ASP A 318 -8.10 -8.64 19.25
C ASP A 318 -6.87 -8.40 20.15
N HIS A 319 -6.53 -7.15 20.45
CA HIS A 319 -5.44 -6.83 21.37
C HIS A 319 -5.73 -7.34 22.79
N GLU A 320 -6.95 -7.11 23.30
CA GLU A 320 -7.37 -7.58 24.63
C GLU A 320 -7.27 -9.11 24.75
N GLN A 321 -7.65 -9.85 23.70
CA GLN A 321 -7.51 -11.31 23.67
C GLN A 321 -6.03 -11.75 23.58
N ARG A 322 -5.22 -11.07 22.76
CA ARG A 322 -3.80 -11.38 22.61
C ARG A 322 -3.00 -11.07 23.88
N GLU A 323 -3.32 -10.01 24.63
CA GLU A 323 -2.70 -9.74 25.92
C GLU A 323 -3.00 -10.86 26.94
N GLN A 324 -4.23 -11.38 26.94
CA GLN A 324 -4.60 -12.53 27.78
C GLN A 324 -3.84 -13.82 27.39
N ILE A 325 -3.54 -14.02 26.10
CA ILE A 325 -2.87 -15.22 25.57
C ILE A 325 -1.35 -15.13 25.65
N SER A 326 -0.76 -13.94 25.42
CA SER A 326 0.69 -13.71 25.44
C SER A 326 1.28 -13.84 26.84
N LEU A 327 0.48 -13.66 27.90
CA LEU A 327 0.81 -14.08 29.26
C LEU A 327 1.15 -15.60 29.37
N PHE A 328 0.84 -16.41 28.35
CA PHE A 328 1.04 -17.85 28.35
C PHE A 328 2.08 -18.39 27.35
N ARG A 329 2.56 -17.62 26.35
CA ARG A 329 3.56 -18.10 25.38
C ARG A 329 4.44 -16.98 24.80
N GLU A 330 5.73 -17.05 25.10
CA GLU A 330 6.80 -16.40 24.32
C GLU A 330 7.27 -17.40 23.25
N SER A 331 7.06 -17.10 21.97
CA SER A 331 7.75 -17.81 20.90
C SER A 331 8.19 -16.82 19.83
N GLU A 332 9.50 -16.62 19.76
CA GLU A 332 10.20 -15.83 18.76
C GLU A 332 10.09 -16.50 17.37
N SER A 333 9.63 -15.75 16.37
CA SER A 333 9.68 -16.15 14.97
C SER A 333 10.91 -15.51 14.33
N GLU A 334 11.93 -16.30 14.02
CA GLU A 334 13.14 -15.86 13.31
C GLU A 334 12.88 -15.72 11.80
N GLY A 335 12.22 -14.64 11.41
CA GLY A 335 12.07 -14.21 10.02
C GLY A 335 12.05 -12.68 9.93
N PRO A 336 12.26 -12.08 8.75
CA PRO A 336 11.99 -10.66 8.56
C PRO A 336 10.51 -10.41 8.88
N GLU A 337 10.23 -9.62 9.90
CA GLU A 337 8.84 -9.27 10.23
C GLU A 337 8.26 -8.45 9.08
N LEU A 338 7.32 -9.05 8.34
CA LEU A 338 6.48 -8.33 7.38
C LEU A 338 5.73 -7.21 8.11
N SER A 339 5.58 -6.06 7.44
CA SER A 339 4.72 -4.99 7.95
C SER A 339 3.28 -5.47 8.07
N ASP A 340 2.47 -4.80 8.90
CA ASP A 340 1.06 -5.17 9.07
C ASP A 340 0.29 -5.04 7.75
N TRP A 341 0.63 -4.02 6.95
CA TRP A 341 0.10 -3.86 5.59
C TRP A 341 0.46 -5.03 4.66
N GLU A 342 1.73 -5.45 4.63
CA GLU A 342 2.17 -6.55 3.75
C GLU A 342 1.52 -7.87 4.14
N ARG A 343 1.36 -8.13 5.44
CA ARG A 343 0.65 -9.31 5.93
C ARG A 343 -0.82 -9.29 5.52
N TYR A 344 -1.51 -8.17 5.79
CA TYR A 344 -2.91 -7.99 5.40
C TYR A 344 -3.11 -8.16 3.89
N ALA A 345 -2.28 -7.49 3.08
CA ALA A 345 -2.41 -7.55 1.63
C ALA A 345 -2.16 -8.96 1.07
N ALA A 346 -1.22 -9.72 1.65
CA ALA A 346 -0.99 -11.10 1.24
C ALA A 346 -2.19 -12.01 1.61
N GLU A 347 -2.66 -11.92 2.86
CA GLU A 347 -3.79 -12.72 3.36
C GLU A 347 -5.08 -12.44 2.58
N GLU A 348 -5.42 -11.16 2.36
CA GLU A 348 -6.62 -10.78 1.60
C GLU A 348 -6.50 -11.14 0.11
N TYR A 349 -5.31 -11.05 -0.47
CA TYR A 349 -5.12 -11.49 -1.85
C TYR A 349 -5.38 -12.98 -2.01
N ASP A 350 -4.85 -13.79 -1.09
CA ASP A 350 -5.08 -15.25 -1.09
C ASP A 350 -6.57 -15.60 -0.94
N ILE A 351 -7.29 -14.88 -0.08
CA ILE A 351 -8.75 -15.03 0.09
C ILE A 351 -9.48 -14.69 -1.20
N LEU A 352 -9.20 -13.53 -1.80
CA LEU A 352 -9.86 -13.08 -3.04
C LEU A 352 -9.62 -14.07 -4.20
N VAL A 353 -8.40 -14.59 -4.32
CA VAL A 353 -8.06 -15.60 -5.33
C VAL A 353 -8.79 -16.92 -5.06
N ALA A 354 -8.90 -17.34 -3.79
CA ALA A 354 -9.62 -18.56 -3.41
C ALA A 354 -11.13 -18.46 -3.67
N GLU A 355 -11.76 -17.34 -3.32
CA GLU A 355 -13.17 -17.07 -3.60
C GLU A 355 -13.48 -17.07 -5.10
N GLU A 356 -12.60 -16.47 -5.90
CA GLU A 356 -12.69 -16.45 -7.35
C GLU A 356 -12.55 -17.86 -7.95
N ALA A 357 -11.68 -18.71 -7.39
CA ALA A 357 -11.48 -20.09 -7.82
C ALA A 357 -12.67 -21.02 -7.48
N MET A 358 -13.43 -20.72 -6.42
CA MET A 358 -14.67 -21.44 -6.09
C MET A 358 -15.87 -20.97 -6.93
N GLY A 359 -15.72 -19.89 -7.72
CA GLY A 359 -16.78 -19.16 -8.39
C GLY A 359 -17.35 -19.72 -9.71
N GLU A 360 -16.76 -20.70 -10.41
CA GLU A 360 -17.43 -21.40 -11.53
C GLU A 360 -16.89 -22.82 -11.82
N PRO A 361 -17.69 -23.79 -12.32
CA PRO A 361 -19.15 -23.78 -12.55
C PRO A 361 -19.92 -25.01 -11.99
N TRP A 362 -21.11 -24.77 -11.42
CA TRP A 362 -22.20 -25.75 -11.42
C TRP A 362 -23.35 -25.22 -12.29
N GLU A 363 -23.70 -25.99 -13.31
CA GLU A 363 -24.85 -25.76 -14.20
C GLU A 363 -26.15 -25.59 -13.40
N ASP A 364 -26.78 -24.41 -13.48
CA ASP A 364 -28.24 -24.35 -13.60
C ASP A 364 -28.70 -23.01 -14.22
N GLY A 365 -28.87 -23.01 -15.55
CA GLY A 365 -30.08 -22.52 -16.22
C GLY A 365 -30.61 -21.10 -16.02
N TYR A 366 -29.89 -20.16 -15.42
CA TYR A 366 -30.29 -18.74 -15.40
C TYR A 366 -29.15 -17.84 -15.85
N GLU A 367 -29.22 -17.38 -17.10
CA GLU A 367 -28.43 -16.25 -17.60
C GLU A 367 -28.80 -14.98 -16.79
N ALA A 368 -28.08 -14.73 -15.70
CA ALA A 368 -27.85 -13.36 -15.27
C ALA A 368 -26.81 -12.80 -16.24
N GLU A 369 -27.17 -11.75 -16.98
CA GLU A 369 -26.25 -11.05 -17.88
C GLU A 369 -25.03 -10.58 -17.07
N LEU A 370 -23.92 -11.32 -17.17
CA LEU A 370 -22.64 -10.95 -16.59
C LEU A 370 -22.26 -9.55 -17.08
N SER A 371 -21.84 -8.69 -16.16
CA SER A 371 -21.33 -7.36 -16.48
C SER A 371 -20.14 -7.49 -17.45
N PRO A 372 -19.95 -6.56 -18.40
CA PRO A 372 -18.80 -6.54 -19.31
C PRO A 372 -17.42 -6.57 -18.60
N VAL A 373 -17.41 -6.31 -17.28
CA VAL A 373 -16.24 -6.35 -16.40
C VAL A 373 -15.85 -7.79 -16.03
N ASP A 374 -16.81 -8.65 -15.67
CA ASP A 374 -16.56 -10.05 -15.31
C ASP A 374 -16.05 -10.86 -16.51
N GLN A 375 -16.54 -10.53 -17.71
CA GLN A 375 -16.10 -11.15 -18.96
C GLN A 375 -14.69 -10.70 -19.37
N LYS A 376 -14.25 -9.50 -18.98
CA LYS A 376 -12.89 -9.00 -19.27
C LYS A 376 -11.87 -9.44 -18.23
N LEU A 377 -12.28 -9.52 -16.96
CA LEU A 377 -11.48 -10.08 -15.88
C LEU A 377 -11.20 -11.56 -16.14
N SER A 378 -12.21 -12.36 -16.51
CA SER A 378 -12.00 -13.78 -16.85
C SER A 378 -11.05 -14.00 -18.02
N ALA A 379 -11.06 -13.13 -19.04
CA ALA A 379 -10.14 -13.20 -20.18
C ALA A 379 -8.67 -12.91 -19.81
N LEU A 380 -8.41 -12.12 -18.76
CA LEU A 380 -7.07 -11.81 -18.26
C LEU A 380 -6.50 -12.88 -17.32
N ARG A 381 -7.33 -13.83 -16.87
CA ARG A 381 -6.98 -14.89 -15.88
C ARG A 381 -6.21 -16.08 -16.46
N SER A 382 -6.35 -16.41 -17.75
CA SER A 382 -5.71 -17.60 -18.36
C SER A 382 -4.17 -17.64 -18.26
N PRO A 383 -3.43 -16.52 -18.32
CA PRO A 383 -1.97 -16.50 -18.12
C PRO A 383 -1.54 -16.43 -16.64
N LEU A 384 -2.37 -15.87 -15.75
CA LEU A 384 -2.05 -15.69 -14.32
C LEU A 384 -2.15 -17.00 -13.54
N ALA A 385 -3.11 -17.86 -13.90
CA ALA A 385 -3.33 -19.17 -13.26
C ALA A 385 -2.29 -20.26 -13.63
N GLN A 386 -1.31 -19.96 -14.51
CA GLN A 386 -0.34 -20.95 -15.01
C GLN A 386 1.04 -20.95 -14.34
N ARG A 387 1.23 -20.27 -13.20
CA ARG A 387 2.53 -20.33 -12.49
C ARG A 387 2.59 -21.54 -11.53
N PRO A 388 3.66 -22.36 -11.58
CA PRO A 388 3.83 -23.48 -10.67
C PRO A 388 4.15 -23.00 -9.25
N PHE A 389 3.47 -23.60 -8.27
CA PHE A 389 3.62 -23.40 -6.83
C PHE A 389 5.09 -23.58 -6.36
N PHE A 390 5.47 -22.80 -5.34
CA PHE A 390 6.72 -22.87 -4.59
C PHE A 390 7.06 -24.32 -4.15
N GLU A 391 8.24 -24.82 -4.52
CA GLU A 391 8.90 -25.92 -3.79
C GLU A 391 9.81 -25.33 -2.71
N VAL A 392 9.50 -25.64 -1.45
CA VAL A 392 10.28 -25.30 -0.26
C VAL A 392 11.58 -26.11 -0.23
N PRO A 393 12.77 -25.52 -0.05
CA PRO A 393 14.00 -26.29 0.11
C PRO A 393 14.09 -26.84 1.55
N THR A 394 13.79 -28.12 1.73
CA THR A 394 14.04 -28.81 3.00
C THR A 394 15.50 -29.26 3.08
N GLY A 395 16.22 -28.70 4.04
CA GLY A 395 17.58 -29.12 4.40
C GLY A 395 17.58 -30.27 5.42
N LEU A 396 18.50 -31.22 5.16
CA LEU A 396 19.18 -32.13 6.10
C LEU A 396 18.39 -33.27 6.79
N GLY A 397 18.51 -34.46 6.19
CA GLY A 397 19.21 -35.60 6.80
C GLY A 397 18.43 -36.57 7.70
N ALA A 398 18.18 -37.78 7.18
CA ALA A 398 18.19 -39.00 8.00
C ALA A 398 18.59 -40.21 7.13
N VAL A 399 19.42 -41.05 7.74
CA VAL A 399 20.08 -42.26 7.23
C VAL A 399 19.06 -43.38 6.99
N GLU A 400 19.14 -44.09 5.86
CA GLU A 400 18.75 -45.51 5.81
C GLU A 400 19.74 -46.35 5.01
N LEU A 401 20.01 -47.52 5.59
CA LEU A 401 21.06 -48.48 5.31
C LEU A 401 20.45 -49.67 4.54
N TYR A 402 21.16 -50.09 3.49
CA TYR A 402 21.19 -51.43 2.86
C TYR A 402 19.88 -52.11 2.42
N GLU A 403 19.82 -52.53 1.15
CA GLU A 403 19.74 -53.96 0.83
C GLU A 403 20.31 -54.27 -0.57
N TYR A 404 21.04 -55.37 -0.64
CA TYR A 404 21.99 -55.77 -1.68
C TYR A 404 21.33 -56.80 -2.61
N GLU A 405 21.39 -56.57 -3.91
CA GLU A 405 20.86 -57.47 -4.93
C GLU A 405 21.61 -58.82 -4.92
N ARG A 406 20.86 -59.93 -4.85
CA ARG A 406 21.34 -61.28 -5.18
C ARG A 406 21.19 -61.51 -6.67
N GLY A 407 22.27 -61.89 -7.33
CA GLY A 407 22.20 -62.55 -8.63
C GLY A 407 23.57 -62.90 -9.20
N GLY A 408 23.92 -64.19 -9.16
CA GLY A 408 24.73 -64.81 -10.21
C GLY A 408 26.12 -65.30 -9.81
N ASP A 409 26.17 -66.60 -9.50
CA ASP A 409 27.33 -67.48 -9.43
C ASP A 409 28.33 -67.33 -10.60
N ASP A 410 29.63 -67.36 -10.28
CA ASP A 410 30.58 -68.43 -10.65
C ASP A 410 32.02 -67.89 -10.84
N LEU A 411 32.89 -68.27 -9.89
CA LEU A 411 34.36 -68.19 -9.92
C LEU A 411 34.95 -69.41 -10.68
N PRO A 412 36.28 -69.58 -10.78
CA PRO A 412 37.38 -68.79 -11.37
C PRO A 412 38.07 -69.73 -12.44
N PRO A 413 39.39 -69.78 -12.77
CA PRO A 413 40.58 -69.04 -12.31
C PRO A 413 41.59 -68.57 -13.39
N SER A 414 42.39 -67.56 -13.04
CA SER A 414 43.88 -67.53 -13.02
C SER A 414 44.39 -66.09 -13.06
#